data_AF-A0A1F3CJP5-F1
#
_entry.id   AF-A0A1F3CJP5-F1
#
_cell.length_a   1.000
_cell.length_b   1.000
_cell.length_c   1.000
_cell.angle_alpha   90.00
_cell.angle_beta   90.00
_cell.angle_gamma   90.00
#
_symmetry.space_group_name_H-M   'P 1'
#
loop_
_entity.id
_entity.type
_entity.pdbx_description
1 polymer ?
#
loop_
_entity_poly.entity_id
_entity_poly.type
_entity_poly.pdbx_seq_one_letter_code
_entity_poly.pdbx_strand_id
1 'polypeptide(L)' 'MSKVSKFWVVTKPTKQSVLIDILFNADMKRMEFQFKGGLSSKEIIGIFTTKNEAEKVAKMALLKAGAINKF' A
#
# COMPACT_ATOMS: atom_id res chain seq x y z
N MET A 1 12.80 24.66 1.26
CA MET A 1 12.24 23.40 1.78
C MET A 1 11.70 22.60 0.61
N SER A 2 12.29 21.45 0.30
CA SER A 2 11.75 20.53 -0.71
C SER A 2 10.34 20.12 -0.29
N LYS A 3 9.34 20.32 -1.16
CA LYS A 3 7.99 19.74 -0.98
C LYS A 3 8.18 18.24 -0.89
N VAL A 4 8.00 17.63 0.28
CA VAL A 4 8.05 16.18 0.40
C VAL A 4 6.88 15.62 -0.42
N SER A 5 7.21 15.06 -1.58
CA SER A 5 6.24 14.48 -2.51
C SER A 5 5.49 13.37 -1.79
N LYS A 6 4.16 13.50 -1.68
CA LYS A 6 3.32 12.39 -1.21
C LYS A 6 3.33 11.28 -2.27
N PHE A 7 3.29 10.04 -1.80
CA PHE A 7 3.23 8.83 -2.62
C PHE A 7 2.23 7.84 -2.02
N TRP A 8 1.82 6.86 -2.82
CA TRP A 8 0.92 5.79 -2.43
C TRP A 8 1.70 4.51 -2.24
N VAL A 9 1.48 3.83 -1.13
CA VAL A 9 2.15 2.57 -0.78
C VAL A 9 1.12 1.45 -0.85
N VAL A 10 1.51 0.35 -1.47
CA VAL A 10 0.73 -0.90 -1.48
C VAL A 10 1.51 -1.97 -0.72
N THR A 11 0.87 -2.61 0.25
CA THR A 11 1.44 -3.72 1.03
C THR A 11 0.78 -5.06 0.72
N LYS A 12 1.41 -6.14 1.18
CA LYS A 12 0.90 -7.51 1.03
C LYS A 12 -0.41 -7.68 1.83
N PRO A 13 -1.51 -8.09 1.19
CA PRO A 13 -2.74 -8.41 1.89
C PRO A 13 -2.71 -9.79 2.54
N THR A 14 -3.61 -9.96 3.50
CA THR A 14 -4.09 -11.26 4.00
C THR A 14 -5.45 -11.58 3.39
N LYS A 15 -5.99 -12.78 3.65
CA LYS A 15 -7.35 -13.18 3.21
C LYS A 15 -8.46 -12.32 3.82
N GLN A 16 -8.20 -11.66 4.96
CA GLN A 16 -9.18 -10.80 5.64
C GLN A 16 -9.00 -9.32 5.30
N SER A 17 -7.93 -8.96 4.58
CA SER A 17 -7.62 -7.57 4.30
C SER A 17 -8.66 -6.95 3.36
N VAL A 18 -8.99 -5.69 3.62
CA VAL A 18 -9.71 -4.80 2.72
C VAL A 18 -8.77 -3.76 2.11
N LEU A 19 -9.24 -2.99 1.13
CA LEU A 19 -8.41 -2.04 0.38
C LEU A 19 -7.68 -1.03 1.28
N ILE A 20 -8.35 -0.51 2.31
CA ILE A 20 -7.77 0.51 3.20
C ILE A 20 -6.65 -0.04 4.09
N ASP A 21 -6.60 -1.36 4.32
CA ASP A 21 -5.55 -1.99 5.13
C ASP A 21 -4.21 -2.01 4.40
N ILE A 22 -4.25 -2.06 3.06
CA ILE A 22 -3.05 -2.28 2.24
C ILE A 22 -2.68 -1.10 1.35
N LEU A 23 -3.57 -0.12 1.17
CA LEU A 23 -3.34 1.04 0.33
C LEU A 23 -3.46 2.33 1.15
N PHE A 24 -2.33 3.03 1.31
CA PHE A 24 -2.30 4.29 2.04
C PHE A 24 -1.39 5.32 1.37
N ASN A 25 -1.67 6.59 1.63
CA ASN A 25 -0.85 7.72 1.19
C ASN A 25 0.11 8.15 2.29
N ALA A 26 1.39 8.33 1.94
CA ALA A 26 2.44 8.69 2.86
C ALA A 26 3.40 9.71 2.24
N ASP A 27 4.08 10.45 3.11
CA ASP A 27 5.32 11.13 2.81
C ASP A 27 6.48 10.37 3.51
N MET A 28 7.72 10.85 3.37
CA MET A 28 8.89 10.19 3.97
C MET A 28 8.77 10.04 5.49
N LYS A 29 8.22 11.05 6.18
CA LYS A 29 8.06 11.03 7.64
C LYS A 29 7.01 9.98 8.07
N ARG A 30 5.88 9.93 7.37
CA ARG A 30 4.85 8.91 7.64
C ARG A 30 5.36 7.51 7.32
N MET A 31 6.15 7.36 6.26
CA MET A 31 6.77 6.08 5.91
C MET A 31 7.75 5.60 6.99
N GLU A 32 8.56 6.50 7.53
CA GLU A 32 9.44 6.21 8.67
C GLU A 32 8.65 5.70 9.88
N PHE A 33 7.49 6.30 10.17
CA PHE A 33 6.61 5.81 11.24
C PHE A 33 6.01 4.44 10.95
N GLN A 34 5.70 4.10 9.69
CA GLN A 34 5.25 2.75 9.35
C GLN A 34 6.35 1.72 9.64
N PHE A 35 7.61 2.00 9.25
CA PHE A 35 8.74 1.12 9.56
C PHE A 35 8.96 0.98 11.07
N LYS A 36 8.89 2.07 11.83
CA LYS A 36 8.96 2.04 13.31
C LYS A 36 7.79 1.28 13.94
N GLY A 37 6.63 1.28 13.28
CA GLY A 37 5.44 0.52 13.66
C GLY A 37 5.48 -0.96 13.28
N GLY A 38 6.56 -1.44 12.64
CA GLY A 38 6.75 -2.84 12.32
C GLY A 38 6.52 -3.23 10.85
N LEU A 39 6.17 -2.29 9.97
CA LEU A 39 6.08 -2.57 8.53
C LEU A 39 7.46 -2.99 8.03
N SER A 40 7.56 -4.17 7.41
CA SER A 40 8.79 -4.62 6.75
C SER A 40 8.84 -4.15 5.30
N SER A 41 10.04 -3.82 4.81
CA SER A 41 10.24 -3.53 3.37
C SER A 41 9.84 -4.71 2.48
N LYS A 42 9.93 -5.94 2.98
CA LYS A 42 9.49 -7.17 2.29
C LYS A 42 7.98 -7.27 2.14
N GLU A 43 7.22 -6.50 2.91
CA GLU A 43 5.76 -6.45 2.85
C GLU A 43 5.26 -5.40 1.86
N ILE A 44 6.12 -4.52 1.37
CA ILE A 44 5.77 -3.52 0.37
C ILE A 44 5.74 -4.20 -1.01
N ILE A 45 4.60 -4.10 -1.69
CA ILE A 45 4.45 -4.50 -3.09
C ILE A 45 4.99 -3.40 -4.01
N GLY A 46 4.71 -2.14 -3.70
CA GLY A 46 5.18 -1.02 -4.50
C GLY A 46 4.84 0.35 -3.93
N ILE A 47 5.53 1.36 -4.46
CA ILE A 47 5.31 2.80 -4.19
C ILE A 47 4.97 3.48 -5.51
N PHE A 48 3.90 4.28 -5.51
CA PHE A 48 3.31 4.87 -6.71
C PHE A 48 3.11 6.38 -6.54
N THR A 49 3.18 7.11 -7.65
CA THR A 49 2.94 8.57 -7.64
C THR A 49 1.45 8.90 -7.71
N THR A 50 0.64 8.03 -8.34
CA THR A 50 -0.80 8.25 -8.51
C THR A 50 -1.63 7.23 -7.73
N LYS A 51 -2.81 7.67 -7.26
CA LYS A 51 -3.77 6.80 -6.56
C LYS A 51 -4.31 5.70 -7.47
N ASN A 52 -4.58 6.03 -8.74
CA ASN A 52 -5.19 5.10 -9.68
C ASN A 52 -4.29 3.89 -9.98
N GLU A 53 -2.99 4.10 -10.14
CA GLU A 53 -2.03 2.99 -10.33
C GLU A 53 -1.94 2.12 -9.07
N ALA A 54 -1.83 2.75 -7.90
CA ALA A 54 -1.77 2.06 -6.62
C ALA A 54 -3.05 1.24 -6.35
N GLU A 55 -4.23 1.79 -6.63
CA GLU A 55 -5.51 1.08 -6.50
C GLU A 55 -5.61 -0.13 -7.42
N LYS A 56 -5.15 -0.02 -8.68
CA LYS A 56 -5.12 -1.16 -9.60
C LYS A 56 -4.27 -2.30 -9.04
N VAL A 57 -3.07 -1.98 -8.55
CA VAL A 57 -2.15 -2.97 -7.96
C VAL A 57 -2.72 -3.56 -6.67
N ALA A 58 -3.27 -2.74 -5.79
CA ALA A 58 -3.87 -3.18 -4.53
C ALA A 58 -5.06 -4.13 -4.77
N LYS A 59 -5.96 -3.80 -5.71
CA LYS A 59 -7.08 -4.67 -6.09
C LYS A 59 -6.61 -6.02 -6.66
N MET A 60 -5.58 -6.00 -7.52
CA MET A 60 -4.97 -7.23 -8.02
C MET A 60 -4.32 -8.06 -6.90
N ALA A 61 -3.67 -7.42 -5.92
CA ALA A 61 -3.08 -8.10 -4.78
C ALA A 61 -4.14 -8.75 -3.89
N LEU A 62 -5.24 -8.06 -3.60
CA LEU A 62 -6.37 -8.61 -2.84
C LEU A 62 -7.00 -9.81 -3.53
N LEU A 63 -7.20 -9.71 -4.85
CA LEU A 63 -7.72 -10.83 -5.66
C LEU A 63 -6.78 -12.04 -5.59
N LYS A 64 -5.46 -11.83 -5.75
CA LYS A 64 -4.45 -12.90 -5.67
C LYS A 64 -4.38 -13.54 -4.28
N ALA A 65 -4.60 -12.77 -3.22
CA ALA A 65 -4.65 -13.28 -1.86
C ALA A 65 -5.96 -14.01 -1.52
N GLY A 66 -6.97 -13.94 -2.40
CA GLY A 66 -8.31 -14.48 -2.14
C GLY A 66 -9.11 -13.68 -1.12
N ALA A 67 -8.77 -12.40 -0.91
CA ALA A 67 -9.47 -11.49 0.00
C ALA A 67 -10.76 -10.92 -0.63
N ILE A 68 -10.80 -10.88 -1.96
CA ILE A 68 -11.98 -10.50 -2.74
C ILE A 68 -12.20 -11.53 -3.85
N ASN A 69 -13.46 -11.75 -4.21
CA ASN A 69 -13.82 -12.60 -5.34
C ASN A 69 -13.67 -11.85 -6.66
N LYS A 70 -13.41 -12.59 -7.74
CA LYS A 70 -13.42 -12.04 -9.09
C LYS A 70 -14.86 -11.60 -9.40
N PHE A 71 -15.03 -10.30 -9.70
CA PHE A 71 -16.28 -9.76 -10.23
C PHE A 71 -16.56 -10.32 -11.63
#